data_AF-A0A6H1KXV9-F1
#
_entry.id   AF-A0A6H1KXV9-F1
#
_cell.length_a   1.000
_cell.length_b   1.000
_cell.length_c   1.000
_cell.angle_alpha   90.00
_cell.angle_beta   90.00
_cell.angle_gamma   90.00
#
_symmetry.space_group_name_H-M   'P 1'
#
loop_
_entity.id
_entity.type
_entity.pdbx_description
1 polymer ?
#
loop_
_entity_poly.entity_id
_entity_poly.type
_entity_poly.pdbx_seq_one_letter_code
_entity_poly.pdbx_strand_id
1 'polypeptide(L)'
;MEITAEKHPSAVRRGAAGLALAAALATTITATVSSPRRRRHPHHHRDHRRGRHPRRHRCLSVATTADIATGAHPVVPYDFGDCPDIPAGVDAARWKCEVLTATGSLTLGSRTVPELAPMTVTHAEGPLPDGTDGQVWGALRSTSTAVPGGLLGTGTTGHGPLSPLALRPEYGGRSDFHSTGNSLGLFTLRFRVLSPVLPRGCVIGGDAPVELRLRRAGDSEWVSQDPPVIRFDAYDDTFTAPAAVGCGPLGRLVDDRLGLPRGAGNAITLSARYTFKTYDRLPAL
;
A
#
# COMPACT_ATOMS: atom_id res chain seq x y z
N MET A 1 -8.65 33.45 10.59
CA MET A 1 -7.20 33.58 10.82
C MET A 1 -6.54 33.09 9.55
N GLU A 2 -6.24 34.05 8.68
CA GLU A 2 -5.84 33.87 7.29
C GLU A 2 -4.31 33.95 7.26
N ILE A 3 -3.63 32.89 6.81
CA ILE A 3 -2.17 32.90 6.71
C ILE A 3 -1.83 33.07 5.23
N THR A 4 -1.53 34.31 4.88
CA THR A 4 -0.95 34.73 3.61
C THR A 4 0.50 34.22 3.50
N ALA A 5 0.79 33.49 2.42
CA ALA A 5 2.14 33.08 2.06
C ALA A 5 2.89 34.25 1.42
N GLU A 6 3.83 34.84 2.16
CA GLU A 6 4.79 35.81 1.61
C GLU A 6 5.83 35.12 0.72
N LYS A 7 5.95 35.66 -0.48
CA LYS A 7 6.89 35.31 -1.54
C LYS A 7 8.14 36.16 -1.34
N HIS A 8 9.31 35.54 -1.20
CA HIS A 8 10.59 36.25 -1.26
C HIS A 8 11.49 35.74 -2.39
N PRO A 9 12.17 36.65 -3.12
CA PRO A 9 12.88 36.32 -4.36
C PRO A 9 14.28 35.77 -4.11
N SER A 10 14.66 34.73 -4.85
CA SER A 10 16.02 34.22 -4.92
C SER A 10 16.93 35.19 -5.67
N ALA A 11 17.96 35.69 -4.98
CA ALA A 11 19.05 36.42 -5.60
C ALA A 11 20.13 35.44 -6.11
N VAL A 12 20.41 35.58 -7.40
CA VAL A 12 21.49 34.95 -8.16
C VAL A 12 22.86 35.46 -7.66
N ARG A 13 23.81 34.56 -7.41
CA ARG A 13 25.24 34.83 -7.66
C ARG A 13 25.94 33.61 -8.25
N ARG A 14 26.68 33.91 -9.33
CA ARG A 14 27.43 33.01 -10.21
C ARG A 14 28.81 32.71 -9.66
N GLY A 15 29.34 31.56 -10.09
CA GLY A 15 30.75 31.28 -10.34
C GLY A 15 31.11 29.86 -9.93
N ALA A 16 31.90 29.07 -10.67
CA ALA A 16 32.36 29.06 -12.04
C ALA A 16 33.04 27.68 -12.23
N ALA A 17 33.12 27.23 -13.49
CA ALA A 17 34.07 26.25 -14.02
C ALA A 17 33.90 24.75 -13.66
N GLY A 18 33.61 23.97 -14.70
CA GLY A 18 33.62 22.51 -14.70
C GLY A 18 33.15 21.96 -16.04
N LEU A 19 33.94 22.17 -17.08
CA LEU A 19 33.78 21.57 -18.41
C LEU A 19 33.74 20.03 -18.29
N ALA A 20 32.74 19.39 -18.91
CA ALA A 20 32.94 18.15 -19.65
C ALA A 20 31.82 17.95 -20.68
N LEU A 21 32.23 17.88 -21.94
CA LEU A 21 31.45 17.48 -23.11
C LEU A 21 30.78 16.12 -22.92
N ALA A 22 29.53 16.00 -23.36
CA ALA A 22 29.05 14.82 -24.07
C ALA A 22 27.87 15.21 -24.97
N ALA A 23 28.14 15.32 -26.26
CA ALA A 23 27.13 15.35 -27.30
C ALA A 23 26.67 13.91 -27.57
N ALA A 24 25.36 13.66 -27.57
CA ALA A 24 24.79 12.53 -28.27
C ALA A 24 23.35 12.83 -28.71
N LEU A 25 23.19 12.72 -30.02
CA LEU A 25 21.99 12.81 -30.86
C LEU A 25 20.72 12.20 -30.23
N ALA A 26 19.62 12.94 -30.29
CA ALA A 26 18.28 12.39 -30.17
C ALA A 26 17.50 12.64 -31.47
N THR A 27 17.37 11.57 -32.24
CA THR A 27 16.55 11.44 -33.44
C THR A 27 15.07 11.61 -33.07
N THR A 28 14.37 12.50 -33.76
CA THR A 28 12.93 12.71 -33.64
C THR A 28 12.17 11.51 -34.22
N ILE A 29 11.42 10.80 -33.39
CA ILE A 29 10.38 9.85 -33.84
C ILE A 29 9.02 10.53 -33.64
N THR A 30 8.43 11.00 -34.74
CA THR A 30 7.01 11.37 -34.82
C THR A 30 6.15 10.11 -34.80
N ALA A 31 5.43 9.89 -33.70
CA ALA A 31 4.37 8.88 -33.62
C ALA A 31 3.01 9.52 -33.93
N THR A 32 2.41 9.15 -35.05
CA THR A 32 1.03 9.46 -35.44
C THR A 32 0.04 8.71 -34.55
N VAL A 33 -0.77 9.45 -33.79
CA VAL A 33 -1.92 8.92 -33.04
C VAL A 33 -3.07 8.64 -34.02
N SER A 34 -3.43 7.37 -34.17
CA SER A 34 -4.62 6.94 -34.92
C SER A 34 -5.74 6.60 -33.94
N SER A 35 -6.86 7.32 -34.04
CA SER A 35 -8.01 7.28 -33.13
C SER A 35 -9.02 6.21 -33.57
N PRO A 36 -9.55 5.34 -32.68
CA PRO A 36 -10.58 4.38 -33.07
C PRO A 36 -12.00 4.99 -33.03
N ARG A 37 -12.63 4.93 -34.21
CA ARG A 37 -14.04 5.20 -34.50
C ARG A 37 -15.01 4.50 -33.54
N ARG A 38 -15.89 5.29 -32.90
CA ARG A 38 -17.19 4.84 -32.35
C ARG A 38 -18.07 4.27 -33.46
N ARG A 39 -18.48 3.00 -33.35
CA ARG A 39 -19.62 2.46 -34.09
C ARG A 39 -20.86 2.43 -33.19
N ARG A 40 -21.86 3.23 -33.57
CA ARG A 40 -23.25 3.09 -33.14
C ARG A 40 -23.90 1.96 -33.96
N HIS A 41 -24.68 1.10 -33.32
CA HIS A 41 -25.67 0.26 -34.00
C HIS A 41 -27.02 0.34 -33.26
N PRO A 42 -28.14 0.09 -33.97
CA PRO A 42 -29.43 0.69 -33.69
C PRO A 42 -30.44 -0.31 -33.12
N HIS A 43 -31.54 0.29 -32.67
CA HIS A 43 -32.82 -0.27 -32.31
C HIS A 43 -33.25 -1.55 -33.03
N HIS A 44 -33.78 -2.50 -32.25
CA HIS A 44 -34.80 -3.43 -32.71
C HIS A 44 -36.09 -3.28 -31.90
N HIS A 45 -37.16 -3.09 -32.65
CA HIS A 45 -38.56 -2.91 -32.25
C HIS A 45 -39.29 -4.25 -32.45
N ARG A 46 -40.12 -4.68 -31.48
CA ARG A 46 -41.38 -5.46 -31.60
C ARG A 46 -41.76 -5.98 -30.20
N ASP A 47 -42.80 -5.53 -29.51
CA ASP A 47 -44.25 -5.40 -29.76
C ASP A 47 -45.04 -6.67 -29.35
N HIS A 48 -46.17 -6.40 -28.66
CA HIS A 48 -47.26 -7.29 -28.22
C HIS A 48 -46.98 -8.17 -26.97
N ARG A 49 -47.80 -8.22 -25.92
CA ARG A 49 -49.27 -8.26 -25.88
C ARG A 49 -49.80 -8.21 -24.42
N ARG A 50 -51.09 -7.83 -24.33
CA ARG A 50 -52.12 -8.23 -23.32
C ARG A 50 -52.12 -7.55 -21.96
N GLY A 51 -53.22 -6.83 -21.74
CA GLY A 51 -53.53 -6.12 -20.50
C GLY A 51 -54.14 -6.98 -19.39
N ARG A 52 -54.21 -6.33 -18.24
CA ARG A 52 -55.17 -6.54 -17.14
C ARG A 52 -54.98 -5.38 -16.16
N HIS A 53 -55.90 -4.41 -16.18
CA HIS A 53 -56.28 -3.69 -14.95
C HIS A 53 -57.14 -4.66 -14.11
N PRO A 54 -57.13 -4.65 -12.77
CA PRO A 54 -57.32 -3.41 -11.97
C PRO A 54 -56.63 -3.41 -10.58
N ARG A 55 -56.92 -2.33 -9.85
CA ARG A 55 -56.90 -2.11 -8.37
C ARG A 55 -55.94 -1.01 -7.93
N ARG A 56 -56.50 0.19 -7.86
CA ARG A 56 -55.96 1.35 -7.15
C ARG A 56 -55.98 1.05 -5.65
N HIS A 57 -54.85 0.63 -5.10
CA HIS A 57 -54.59 0.74 -3.67
C HIS A 57 -53.95 2.11 -3.43
N ARG A 58 -54.65 2.98 -2.70
CA ARG A 58 -54.06 4.19 -2.12
C ARG A 58 -53.02 3.73 -1.09
N CYS A 59 -51.74 3.69 -1.48
CA CYS A 59 -50.66 3.69 -0.51
C CYS A 59 -50.51 5.13 -0.01
N LEU A 60 -50.76 5.35 1.28
CA LEU A 60 -50.25 6.52 1.99
C LEU A 60 -48.73 6.49 1.89
N SER A 61 -48.14 7.43 1.16
CA SER A 61 -46.71 7.70 1.25
C SER A 61 -46.44 8.39 2.58
N VAL A 62 -45.99 7.63 3.57
CA VAL A 62 -45.30 8.19 4.73
C VAL A 62 -43.91 8.57 4.25
N ALA A 63 -43.66 9.88 4.15
CA ALA A 63 -42.31 10.38 3.93
C ALA A 63 -41.52 10.16 5.23
N THR A 64 -40.82 9.04 5.33
CA THR A 64 -39.83 8.84 6.37
C THR A 64 -38.62 9.69 6.01
N THR A 65 -38.43 10.81 6.71
CA THR A 65 -37.13 11.47 6.78
C THR A 65 -36.15 10.49 7.41
N ALA A 66 -35.38 9.81 6.57
CA ALA A 66 -34.20 9.11 7.02
C ALA A 66 -33.17 10.17 7.42
N ASP A 67 -33.06 10.42 8.72
CA ASP A 67 -31.87 11.06 9.27
C ASP A 67 -30.69 10.18 8.87
N ILE A 68 -29.86 10.69 7.96
CA ILE A 68 -28.53 10.15 7.73
C ILE A 68 -27.75 10.52 9.00
N ALA A 69 -27.79 9.64 9.99
CA ALA A 69 -26.82 9.66 11.05
C ALA A 69 -25.46 9.50 10.38
N THR A 70 -24.72 10.61 10.24
CA THR A 70 -23.29 10.60 10.00
C THR A 70 -22.69 9.86 11.18
N GLY A 71 -22.52 8.55 11.03
CA GLY A 71 -21.81 7.74 11.98
C GLY A 71 -20.38 8.26 12.03
N ALA A 72 -20.08 9.08 13.03
CA ALA A 72 -18.71 9.28 13.45
C ALA A 72 -18.17 7.89 13.76
N HIS A 73 -17.36 7.34 12.85
CA HIS A 73 -16.63 6.13 13.12
C HIS A 73 -15.81 6.39 14.38
N PRO A 74 -15.92 5.56 15.44
CA PRO A 74 -15.09 5.72 16.61
C PRO A 74 -13.63 5.75 16.14
N VAL A 75 -12.93 6.84 16.48
CA VAL A 75 -11.50 6.97 16.22
C VAL A 75 -10.84 5.85 17.02
N VAL A 76 -10.49 4.76 16.35
CA VAL A 76 -9.63 3.74 16.95
C VAL A 76 -8.34 4.47 17.31
N PRO A 77 -7.96 4.55 18.60
CA PRO A 77 -6.73 5.22 18.98
C PRO A 77 -5.57 4.55 18.24
N TYR A 78 -4.77 5.33 17.53
CA TYR A 78 -3.54 4.82 16.95
C TYR A 78 -2.57 4.52 18.08
N ASP A 79 -1.99 3.32 18.03
CA ASP A 79 -1.00 2.86 18.99
C ASP A 79 0.40 3.33 18.59
N PHE A 80 1.06 4.04 19.50
CA PHE A 80 2.42 4.56 19.36
C PHE A 80 3.43 3.75 20.20
N GLY A 81 3.05 2.59 20.74
CA GLY A 81 3.93 1.75 21.56
C GLY A 81 5.13 1.15 20.82
N ASP A 82 5.09 1.10 19.49
CA ASP A 82 6.19 0.64 18.63
C ASP A 82 7.09 1.78 18.14
N CYS A 83 6.95 3.00 18.68
CA CYS A 83 7.86 4.10 18.37
C CYS A 83 9.28 3.73 18.81
N PRO A 84 10.28 3.77 17.92
CA PRO A 84 11.66 3.49 18.30
C PRO A 84 12.25 4.63 19.11
N ASP A 85 13.39 4.41 19.77
CA ASP A 85 14.19 5.49 20.31
C ASP A 85 14.73 6.38 19.19
N ILE A 86 14.72 7.71 19.39
CA ILE A 86 15.34 8.67 18.48
C ILE A 86 16.83 8.86 18.80
N PRO A 87 17.66 9.28 17.83
CA PRO A 87 19.08 9.51 18.08
C PRO A 87 19.31 10.51 19.23
N ALA A 88 20.31 10.24 20.07
CA ALA A 88 20.61 11.11 21.20
C ALA A 88 20.93 12.55 20.76
N GLY A 89 20.41 13.53 21.49
CA GLY A 89 20.69 14.95 21.28
C GLY A 89 19.89 15.62 20.15
N VAL A 90 19.00 14.89 19.47
CA VAL A 90 18.05 15.51 18.52
C VAL A 90 16.89 16.18 19.25
N ASP A 91 16.27 17.17 18.59
CA ASP A 91 15.11 17.89 19.11
C ASP A 91 13.84 17.03 19.00
N ALA A 92 13.31 16.58 20.14
CA ALA A 92 12.10 15.76 20.22
C ALA A 92 10.85 16.43 19.61
N ALA A 93 10.79 17.76 19.56
CA ALA A 93 9.69 18.48 18.93
C ALA A 93 9.74 18.47 17.40
N ARG A 94 10.90 18.10 16.83
CA ARG A 94 11.12 18.02 15.37
C ARG A 94 11.18 16.59 14.83
N TRP A 95 11.21 15.60 15.72
CA TRP A 95 11.12 14.19 15.38
C TRP A 95 9.69 13.71 15.54
N LYS A 96 9.18 13.02 14.52
CA LYS A 96 7.85 12.42 14.48
C LYS A 96 7.98 10.92 14.63
N CYS A 97 7.17 10.33 15.50
CA CYS A 97 6.83 8.93 15.40
C CYS A 97 5.60 8.80 14.49
N GLU A 98 5.73 7.97 13.47
CA GLU A 98 4.76 7.82 12.40
C GLU A 98 4.21 6.40 12.37
N VAL A 99 2.89 6.30 12.30
CA VAL A 99 2.16 5.04 12.28
C VAL A 99 1.36 4.96 10.99
N LEU A 100 1.67 3.96 10.17
CA LEU A 100 1.01 3.66 8.92
C LEU A 100 0.27 2.34 9.04
N THR A 101 -1.05 2.37 8.95
CA THR A 101 -1.88 1.16 8.83
C THR A 101 -2.29 0.96 7.39
N ALA A 102 -2.22 -0.26 6.87
CA ALA A 102 -2.58 -0.55 5.49
C ALA A 102 -3.30 -1.90 5.34
N THR A 103 -4.26 -1.93 4.43
CA THR A 103 -4.84 -3.14 3.84
C THR A 103 -4.67 -3.07 2.32
N GLY A 104 -4.96 -4.15 1.60
CA GLY A 104 -4.91 -4.09 0.14
C GLY A 104 -4.79 -5.47 -0.50
N SER A 105 -4.19 -5.53 -1.68
CA SER A 105 -4.05 -6.79 -2.43
C SER A 105 -2.59 -7.09 -2.76
N LEU A 106 -2.26 -8.38 -2.88
CA LEU A 106 -0.94 -8.86 -3.26
C LEU A 106 -1.07 -9.91 -4.36
N THR A 107 -0.47 -9.64 -5.51
CA THR A 107 -0.12 -10.65 -6.50
C THR A 107 1.34 -11.03 -6.34
N LEU A 108 1.58 -12.26 -5.90
CA LEU A 108 2.90 -12.86 -5.71
C LEU A 108 3.02 -14.08 -6.61
N GLY A 109 3.96 -14.03 -7.56
CA GLY A 109 4.12 -15.06 -8.59
C GLY A 109 2.89 -15.16 -9.49
N SER A 110 2.21 -16.29 -9.42
CA SER A 110 0.97 -16.59 -10.15
C SER A 110 -0.31 -16.40 -9.31
N ARG A 111 -0.18 -15.97 -8.05
CA ARG A 111 -1.28 -15.99 -7.08
C ARG A 111 -1.61 -14.60 -6.57
N THR A 112 -2.90 -14.30 -6.60
CA THR A 112 -3.46 -13.09 -6.03
C THR A 112 -4.15 -13.40 -4.71
N VAL A 113 -3.77 -12.65 -3.69
CA VAL A 113 -4.43 -12.51 -2.41
C VAL A 113 -5.18 -11.18 -2.47
N PRO A 114 -6.51 -11.19 -2.67
CA PRO A 114 -7.26 -9.97 -2.95
C PRO A 114 -7.40 -9.05 -1.73
N GLU A 115 -7.29 -9.61 -0.53
CA GLU A 115 -7.40 -8.88 0.73
C GLU A 115 -6.32 -9.36 1.69
N LEU A 116 -5.27 -8.56 1.83
CA LEU A 116 -4.26 -8.69 2.87
C LEU A 116 -4.90 -8.35 4.21
N ALA A 117 -4.62 -9.20 5.20
CA ALA A 117 -4.85 -8.85 6.58
C ALA A 117 -4.12 -7.53 6.90
N PRO A 118 -4.71 -6.65 7.75
CA PRO A 118 -4.11 -5.36 8.06
C PRO A 118 -2.67 -5.49 8.56
N MET A 119 -1.83 -4.55 8.14
CA MET A 119 -0.48 -4.39 8.66
C MET A 119 -0.27 -2.96 9.17
N THR A 120 0.55 -2.82 10.20
CA THR A 120 0.95 -1.55 10.79
C THR A 120 2.47 -1.43 10.72
N VAL A 121 2.95 -0.35 10.11
CA VAL A 121 4.35 0.06 10.09
C VAL A 121 4.51 1.25 11.03
N THR A 122 5.47 1.15 11.93
CA THR A 122 5.86 2.25 12.83
C THR A 122 7.32 2.59 12.60
N HIS A 123 7.61 3.87 12.44
CA HIS A 123 8.97 4.38 12.31
C HIS A 123 9.05 5.81 12.86
N ALA A 124 10.28 6.32 12.98
CA ALA A 124 10.52 7.69 13.37
C ALA A 124 11.30 8.43 12.29
N GLU A 125 10.98 9.70 12.08
CA GLU A 125 11.73 10.57 11.18
C GLU A 125 11.90 11.98 11.74
N GLY A 126 13.01 12.62 11.41
CA GLY A 126 13.29 13.99 11.81
C GLY A 126 14.68 14.44 11.38
N PRO A 127 15.00 15.73 11.54
CA PRO A 127 16.29 16.27 11.13
C PRO A 127 17.41 15.84 12.10
N LEU A 128 18.56 15.49 11.53
CA LEU A 128 19.81 15.25 12.24
C LEU A 128 20.56 16.57 12.52
N PRO A 129 21.55 16.59 13.43
CA PRO A 129 22.29 17.80 13.78
C PRO A 129 23.04 18.45 12.61
N ASP A 130 23.40 17.68 11.59
CA ASP A 130 24.04 18.17 10.36
C ASP A 130 23.03 18.70 9.32
N GLY A 131 21.74 18.67 9.64
CA GLY A 131 20.64 19.13 8.79
C GLY A 131 20.15 18.09 7.78
N THR A 132 20.70 16.88 7.76
CA THR A 132 20.19 15.77 6.92
C THR A 132 18.95 15.13 7.55
N ASP A 133 18.18 14.39 6.74
CA ASP A 133 17.02 13.65 7.23
C ASP A 133 17.47 12.35 7.91
N GLY A 134 16.97 12.12 9.12
CA GLY A 134 17.14 10.88 9.88
C GLY A 134 15.87 10.05 9.85
N GLN A 135 16.04 8.73 9.82
CA GLN A 135 14.96 7.76 9.93
C GLN A 135 15.38 6.58 10.81
N VAL A 136 14.49 6.13 11.69
CA VAL A 136 14.69 4.95 12.54
C VAL A 136 13.50 4.02 12.40
N TRP A 137 13.77 2.74 12.14
CA TRP A 137 12.74 1.71 12.06
C TRP A 137 12.22 1.35 13.46
N GLY A 138 10.90 1.30 13.63
CA GLY A 138 10.24 0.77 14.83
C GLY A 138 9.84 -0.68 14.64
N ALA A 139 8.68 -0.90 14.01
CA ALA A 139 8.11 -2.23 13.86
C ALA A 139 7.24 -2.39 12.61
N LEU A 140 7.09 -3.66 12.20
CA LEU A 140 6.01 -4.12 11.32
C LEU A 140 5.17 -5.11 12.13
N ARG A 141 3.94 -4.73 12.44
CA ARG A 141 2.92 -5.61 13.00
C ARG A 141 2.04 -6.10 11.86
N SER A 142 1.92 -7.42 11.72
CA SER A 142 1.12 -8.04 10.68
C SER A 142 0.52 -9.35 11.16
N THR A 143 -0.54 -9.78 10.51
CA THR A 143 -1.11 -11.13 10.70
C THR A 143 -1.08 -11.91 9.40
N SER A 144 -1.33 -13.21 9.49
CA SER A 144 -1.28 -14.08 8.32
C SER A 144 -2.53 -13.92 7.45
N THR A 145 -2.33 -13.81 6.15
CA THR A 145 -3.41 -13.82 5.15
C THR A 145 -3.47 -15.17 4.46
N ALA A 146 -4.65 -15.77 4.36
CA ALA A 146 -4.84 -17.04 3.68
C ALA A 146 -4.60 -16.91 2.16
N VAL A 147 -3.92 -17.90 1.58
CA VAL A 147 -3.76 -18.02 0.13
C VAL A 147 -4.96 -18.79 -0.44
N PRO A 148 -5.75 -18.20 -1.35
CA PRO A 148 -6.94 -18.86 -1.91
C PRO A 148 -6.61 -20.23 -2.52
N GLY A 149 -7.26 -21.31 -2.05
CA GLY A 149 -7.02 -22.69 -2.48
C GLY A 149 -5.93 -23.46 -1.72
N GLY A 150 -5.34 -22.88 -0.66
CA GLY A 150 -4.37 -23.59 0.20
C GLY A 150 -3.11 -24.08 -0.53
N LEU A 151 -2.37 -25.03 0.06
CA LEU A 151 -1.11 -25.54 -0.50
C LEU A 151 -1.32 -26.38 -1.77
N LEU A 152 -2.39 -27.18 -1.83
CA LEU A 152 -2.67 -28.07 -2.96
C LEU A 152 -3.42 -27.38 -4.11
N GLY A 153 -3.86 -26.14 -3.92
CA GLY A 153 -4.65 -25.41 -4.93
C GLY A 153 -6.08 -25.93 -5.09
N THR A 154 -6.58 -26.71 -4.13
CA THR A 154 -7.94 -27.26 -4.12
C THR A 154 -8.86 -26.40 -3.25
N GLY A 155 -10.05 -26.07 -3.76
CA GLY A 155 -11.05 -25.25 -3.08
C GLY A 155 -11.16 -23.81 -3.62
N THR A 156 -12.36 -23.23 -3.52
CA THR A 156 -12.71 -21.90 -4.07
C THR A 156 -12.72 -20.79 -3.00
N THR A 157 -12.67 -21.15 -1.73
CA THR A 157 -12.61 -20.23 -0.58
C THR A 157 -11.30 -20.51 0.16
N GLY A 158 -10.67 -19.50 0.77
CA GLY A 158 -9.32 -19.53 1.36
C GLY A 158 -9.01 -20.56 2.46
N HIS A 159 -9.85 -21.58 2.61
CA HIS A 159 -9.73 -22.69 3.54
C HIS A 159 -9.85 -24.00 2.75
N GLY A 160 -8.81 -24.39 2.02
CA GLY A 160 -8.69 -25.79 1.59
C GLY A 160 -8.57 -26.63 2.86
N PRO A 161 -9.60 -27.41 3.26
CA PRO A 161 -9.75 -27.88 4.65
C PRO A 161 -8.63 -28.83 5.10
N LEU A 162 -7.86 -29.38 4.16
CA LEU A 162 -6.83 -30.38 4.43
C LEU A 162 -5.40 -29.82 4.36
N SER A 163 -5.17 -28.65 3.76
CA SER A 163 -3.82 -28.11 3.56
C SER A 163 -3.84 -26.58 3.45
N PRO A 164 -4.13 -25.86 4.56
CA PRO A 164 -4.13 -24.39 4.54
C PRO A 164 -2.73 -23.87 4.21
N LEU A 165 -2.69 -22.75 3.50
CA LEU A 165 -1.48 -22.00 3.19
C LEU A 165 -1.77 -20.53 3.48
N ALA A 166 -0.89 -19.87 4.19
CA ALA A 166 -1.01 -18.44 4.49
C ALA A 166 0.34 -17.74 4.35
N LEU A 167 0.30 -16.44 4.07
CA LEU A 167 1.45 -15.55 4.00
C LEU A 167 1.36 -14.52 5.12
N ARG A 168 2.44 -14.34 5.87
CA ARG A 168 2.57 -13.23 6.84
C ARG A 168 3.73 -12.33 6.43
N PRO A 169 3.49 -11.06 6.09
CA PRO A 169 4.56 -10.09 5.84
C PRO A 169 5.43 -9.89 7.08
N GLU A 170 6.74 -9.87 6.92
CA GLU A 170 7.72 -9.54 7.96
C GLU A 170 8.73 -8.55 7.38
N TYR A 171 9.34 -7.73 8.24
CA TYR A 171 10.31 -6.73 7.79
C TYR A 171 11.52 -7.41 7.14
N GLY A 172 11.88 -6.96 5.94
CA GLY A 172 13.01 -7.46 5.16
C GLY A 172 14.36 -6.86 5.53
N GLY A 173 14.40 -5.92 6.48
CA GLY A 173 15.64 -5.35 7.01
C GLY A 173 16.03 -3.98 6.44
N ARG A 174 15.30 -3.47 5.45
CA ARG A 174 15.52 -2.14 4.86
C ARG A 174 14.21 -1.38 4.61
N SER A 175 14.21 -0.10 4.95
CA SER A 175 13.20 0.88 4.58
C SER A 175 13.85 2.25 4.39
N ASP A 176 13.38 3.00 3.41
CA ASP A 176 13.48 4.45 3.36
C ASP A 176 12.08 4.99 3.05
N PHE A 177 11.42 5.64 4.01
CA PHE A 177 10.08 6.23 3.76
C PHE A 177 10.15 7.66 3.21
N HIS A 178 11.31 8.05 2.66
CA HIS A 178 11.54 9.37 2.10
C HIS A 178 10.69 9.58 0.84
N SER A 179 9.63 10.36 0.98
CA SER A 179 8.72 10.63 -0.12
C SER A 179 9.26 11.74 -1.03
N THR A 180 9.44 11.45 -2.32
CA THR A 180 9.83 12.43 -3.34
C THR A 180 8.86 12.36 -4.52
N GLY A 181 8.05 13.41 -4.70
CA GLY A 181 6.96 13.40 -5.67
C GLY A 181 5.98 12.26 -5.37
N ASN A 182 5.82 11.34 -6.34
CA ASN A 182 4.97 10.16 -6.18
C ASN A 182 5.70 8.95 -5.57
N SER A 183 7.02 9.00 -5.41
CA SER A 183 7.75 7.95 -4.69
C SER A 183 7.42 8.06 -3.20
N LEU A 184 7.09 6.93 -2.58
CA LEU A 184 6.97 6.78 -1.13
C LEU A 184 8.21 6.10 -0.52
N GLY A 185 9.24 5.92 -1.35
CA GLY A 185 10.50 5.29 -0.98
C GLY A 185 10.49 3.76 -1.10
N LEU A 186 11.46 3.14 -0.46
CA LEU A 186 11.76 1.72 -0.51
C LEU A 186 11.30 1.01 0.77
N PHE A 187 10.74 -0.18 0.60
CA PHE A 187 10.39 -1.03 1.72
C PHE A 187 10.66 -2.49 1.37
N THR A 188 11.50 -3.15 2.15
CA THR A 188 11.76 -4.58 1.95
C THR A 188 10.88 -5.43 2.85
N LEU A 189 10.32 -6.47 2.26
CA LEU A 189 9.52 -7.47 2.95
C LEU A 189 10.14 -8.86 2.75
N ARG A 190 9.93 -9.71 3.74
CA ARG A 190 9.94 -11.16 3.57
C ARG A 190 8.55 -11.69 3.92
N PHE A 191 8.15 -12.81 3.34
CA PHE A 191 6.88 -13.43 3.67
C PHE A 191 7.13 -14.75 4.36
N ARG A 192 6.67 -14.88 5.61
CA ARG A 192 6.60 -16.20 6.25
C ARG A 192 5.49 -16.99 5.60
N VAL A 193 5.82 -18.19 5.14
CA VAL A 193 4.88 -19.13 4.54
C VAL A 193 4.44 -20.10 5.61
N LEU A 194 3.13 -20.14 5.86
CA LEU A 194 2.54 -20.84 6.99
C LEU A 194 1.66 -21.98 6.51
N SER A 195 1.94 -23.19 6.99
CA SER A 195 1.09 -24.37 6.84
C SER A 195 1.47 -25.39 7.91
N PRO A 196 0.54 -26.21 8.44
CA PRO A 196 0.84 -27.26 9.42
C PRO A 196 1.91 -28.26 8.98
N VAL A 197 2.06 -28.46 7.66
CA VAL A 197 3.01 -29.41 7.06
C VAL A 197 4.34 -28.78 6.65
N LEU A 198 4.49 -27.46 6.78
CA LEU A 198 5.71 -26.75 6.41
C LEU A 198 6.59 -26.49 7.65
N PRO A 199 7.93 -26.54 7.51
CA PRO A 199 8.82 -26.09 8.57
C PRO A 199 8.57 -24.62 8.93
N ARG A 200 8.74 -24.27 10.21
CA ARG A 200 8.54 -22.88 10.69
C ARG A 200 9.43 -21.86 9.99
N GLY A 201 10.57 -22.30 9.44
CA GLY A 201 11.53 -21.48 8.69
C GLY A 201 11.20 -21.25 7.22
N CYS A 202 10.06 -21.75 6.71
CA CYS A 202 9.66 -21.55 5.31
C CYS A 202 9.32 -20.07 5.04
N VAL A 203 10.11 -19.42 4.19
CA VAL A 203 10.00 -17.99 3.90
C VAL A 203 10.24 -17.69 2.42
N ILE A 204 9.64 -16.63 1.92
CA ILE A 204 9.95 -16.00 0.63
C ILE A 204 10.68 -14.70 0.94
N GLY A 205 11.80 -14.47 0.27
CA GLY A 205 12.64 -13.33 0.55
C GLY A 205 13.49 -13.48 1.81
N GLY A 206 14.08 -14.67 2.02
CA GLY A 206 15.03 -14.93 3.10
C GLY A 206 16.30 -14.07 2.96
N ASP A 207 17.31 -14.58 2.27
CA ASP A 207 18.57 -13.84 2.06
C ASP A 207 18.46 -12.75 0.99
N ALA A 208 17.40 -12.77 0.18
CA ALA A 208 17.10 -11.78 -0.86
C ALA A 208 15.67 -11.23 -0.66
N PRO A 209 15.46 -10.21 0.20
CA PRO A 209 14.14 -9.68 0.49
C PRO A 209 13.39 -9.20 -0.77
N VAL A 210 12.05 -9.24 -0.70
CA VAL A 210 11.19 -8.62 -1.70
C VAL A 210 11.27 -7.11 -1.53
N GLU A 211 11.93 -6.44 -2.46
CA GLU A 211 12.11 -4.99 -2.45
C GLU A 211 10.93 -4.31 -3.14
N LEU A 212 10.15 -3.56 -2.37
CA LEU A 212 9.05 -2.73 -2.87
C LEU A 212 9.53 -1.30 -3.06
N ARG A 213 9.16 -0.69 -4.19
CA ARG A 213 9.30 0.73 -4.48
C ARG A 213 7.90 1.34 -4.58
N LEU A 214 7.34 1.68 -3.41
CA LEU A 214 5.95 2.12 -3.34
C LEU A 214 5.77 3.47 -4.01
N ARG A 215 4.69 3.59 -4.77
CA ARG A 215 4.27 4.81 -5.44
C ARG A 215 2.88 5.20 -4.96
N ARG A 216 2.66 6.49 -4.75
CA ARG A 216 1.34 7.03 -4.43
C ARG A 216 0.39 6.86 -5.63
N ALA A 217 -0.81 6.34 -5.38
CA ALA A 217 -1.90 6.32 -6.32
C ALA A 217 -2.85 7.49 -6.02
N GLY A 218 -2.84 8.50 -6.90
CA GLY A 218 -3.68 9.68 -6.74
C GLY A 218 -3.28 10.59 -5.57
N ASP A 219 -4.21 11.45 -5.18
CA ASP A 219 -4.02 12.45 -4.14
C ASP A 219 -4.23 11.86 -2.74
N SER A 220 -3.68 12.53 -1.74
CA SER A 220 -3.93 12.21 -0.32
C SER A 220 -5.05 13.05 0.25
N GLU A 221 -5.73 12.48 1.23
CA GLU A 221 -6.89 13.09 1.86
C GLU A 221 -6.66 13.23 3.37
N TRP A 222 -6.91 14.43 3.89
CA TRP A 222 -7.01 14.63 5.34
C TRP A 222 -8.33 14.06 5.84
N VAL A 223 -8.24 12.95 6.58
CA VAL A 223 -9.38 12.33 7.27
C VAL A 223 -9.67 13.07 8.58
N SER A 224 -8.62 13.52 9.27
CA SER A 224 -8.70 14.30 10.49
C SER A 224 -7.47 15.20 10.62
N GLN A 225 -7.63 16.41 11.15
CA GLN A 225 -6.51 17.31 11.45
C GLN A 225 -6.09 17.26 12.92
N ASP A 226 -7.00 16.84 13.81
CA ASP A 226 -6.74 16.69 15.24
C ASP A 226 -7.47 15.44 15.80
N PRO A 227 -6.78 14.31 16.04
CA PRO A 227 -5.37 14.07 15.70
C PRO A 227 -5.16 14.01 14.17
N PRO A 228 -3.93 14.28 13.66
CA PRO A 228 -3.65 14.25 12.24
C PRO A 228 -3.80 12.82 11.69
N VAL A 229 -4.66 12.64 10.70
CA VAL A 229 -4.88 11.37 9.99
C VAL A 229 -5.01 11.67 8.51
N ILE A 230 -4.16 11.03 7.71
CA ILE A 230 -4.13 11.17 6.26
C ILE A 230 -4.40 9.80 5.64
N ARG A 231 -5.33 9.74 4.68
CA ARG A 231 -5.56 8.57 3.83
C ARG A 231 -4.86 8.75 2.50
N PHE A 232 -4.26 7.67 2.00
CA PHE A 232 -3.73 7.61 0.65
C PHE A 232 -3.68 6.18 0.16
N ASP A 233 -3.65 6.01 -1.16
CA ASP A 233 -3.43 4.71 -1.78
C ASP A 233 -1.99 4.63 -2.32
N ALA A 234 -1.43 3.42 -2.33
CA ALA A 234 -0.08 3.14 -2.81
C ALA A 234 -0.02 1.85 -3.61
N TYR A 235 0.97 1.72 -4.50
CA TYR A 235 1.18 0.52 -5.28
C TYR A 235 2.64 0.30 -5.67
N ASP A 236 2.98 -0.94 -6.00
CA ASP A 236 4.18 -1.33 -6.74
C ASP A 236 3.84 -2.56 -7.60
N ASP A 237 4.12 -2.49 -8.90
CA ASP A 237 3.88 -3.53 -9.90
C ASP A 237 5.17 -4.00 -10.61
N THR A 238 6.33 -3.63 -10.05
CA THR A 238 7.64 -3.85 -10.66
C THR A 238 8.55 -4.80 -9.88
N PHE A 239 8.18 -5.16 -8.65
CA PHE A 239 9.03 -5.99 -7.80
C PHE A 239 9.18 -7.43 -8.29
N THR A 240 10.29 -8.05 -7.91
CA THR A 240 10.58 -9.46 -8.12
C THR A 240 10.32 -10.27 -6.86
N ALA A 241 9.94 -11.53 -7.01
CA ALA A 241 9.77 -12.46 -5.89
C ALA A 241 10.72 -13.66 -6.06
N PRO A 242 11.62 -13.92 -5.09
CA PRO A 242 12.49 -15.08 -5.16
C PRO A 242 11.73 -16.38 -4.86
N ALA A 243 12.40 -17.51 -5.02
CA ALA A 243 11.91 -18.81 -4.57
C ALA A 243 11.78 -18.83 -3.03
N ALA A 244 10.91 -19.70 -2.53
CA ALA A 244 10.80 -19.95 -1.11
C ALA A 244 12.00 -20.78 -0.62
N VAL A 245 12.50 -20.45 0.57
CA VAL A 245 13.62 -21.13 1.23
C VAL A 245 13.20 -21.64 2.59
N GLY A 246 13.90 -22.65 3.12
CA GLY A 246 13.60 -23.22 4.44
C GLY A 246 12.31 -24.05 4.50
N CYS A 247 11.75 -24.43 3.34
CA CYS A 247 10.47 -25.15 3.25
C CYS A 247 10.59 -26.68 3.28
N GLY A 248 11.82 -27.20 3.41
CA GLY A 248 12.07 -28.64 3.44
C GLY A 248 11.68 -29.35 2.14
N PRO A 249 11.24 -30.62 2.18
CA PRO A 249 10.95 -31.41 0.98
C PRO A 249 9.75 -30.88 0.17
N LEU A 250 8.92 -30.02 0.76
CA LEU A 250 7.77 -29.41 0.10
C LEU A 250 8.09 -28.08 -0.60
N GLY A 251 9.35 -27.63 -0.61
CA GLY A 251 9.74 -26.34 -1.19
C GLY A 251 9.29 -26.18 -2.64
N ARG A 252 9.53 -27.18 -3.49
CA ARG A 252 9.08 -27.16 -4.89
C ARG A 252 7.55 -27.04 -5.01
N LEU A 253 6.79 -27.72 -4.15
CA LEU A 253 5.34 -27.60 -4.15
C LEU A 253 4.88 -26.19 -3.76
N VAL A 254 5.54 -25.56 -2.78
CA VAL A 254 5.27 -24.17 -2.39
C VAL A 254 5.55 -23.23 -3.56
N ASP A 255 6.71 -23.39 -4.22
CA ASP A 255 7.12 -22.56 -5.36
C ASP A 255 6.18 -22.74 -6.55
N ASP A 256 5.86 -23.98 -6.95
CA ASP A 256 4.91 -24.27 -8.03
C ASP A 256 3.52 -23.70 -7.68
N ARG A 257 3.12 -23.81 -6.41
CA ARG A 257 1.82 -23.32 -5.94
C ARG A 257 1.72 -21.81 -6.02
N LEU A 258 2.78 -21.09 -5.67
CA LEU A 258 2.82 -19.64 -5.68
C LEU A 258 3.28 -19.08 -7.04
N GLY A 259 3.86 -19.91 -7.91
CA GLY A 259 4.47 -19.48 -9.17
C GLY A 259 5.78 -18.72 -8.96
N LEU A 260 6.65 -19.26 -8.11
CA LEU A 260 7.95 -18.68 -7.74
C LEU A 260 9.13 -19.51 -8.29
N PRO A 261 10.31 -18.90 -8.50
CA PRO A 261 10.57 -17.45 -8.48
C PRO A 261 9.85 -16.73 -9.62
N ARG A 262 9.64 -15.42 -9.48
CA ARG A 262 8.95 -14.58 -10.47
C ARG A 262 9.66 -13.23 -10.64
N GLY A 263 10.19 -13.01 -11.84
CA GLY A 263 10.90 -11.76 -12.19
C GLY A 263 10.00 -10.60 -12.64
N ALA A 264 8.73 -10.82 -12.97
CA ALA A 264 7.81 -9.76 -13.42
C ALA A 264 6.34 -10.14 -13.25
N GLY A 265 5.44 -9.15 -13.21
CA GLY A 265 3.99 -9.37 -13.07
C GLY A 265 3.54 -9.66 -11.64
N ASN A 266 4.40 -9.40 -10.66
CA ASN A 266 3.97 -9.25 -9.27
C ASN A 266 3.35 -7.86 -9.09
N ALA A 267 2.46 -7.71 -8.12
CA ALA A 267 1.85 -6.43 -7.82
C ALA A 267 1.41 -6.36 -6.36
N ILE A 268 1.48 -5.18 -5.77
CA ILE A 268 0.90 -4.86 -4.47
C ILE A 268 0.14 -3.55 -4.61
N THR A 269 -1.06 -3.50 -4.05
CA THR A 269 -1.84 -2.28 -3.88
C THR A 269 -2.20 -2.16 -2.43
N LEU A 270 -2.13 -0.95 -1.89
CA LEU A 270 -2.37 -0.65 -0.48
C LEU A 270 -3.31 0.55 -0.39
N SER A 271 -4.28 0.47 0.51
CA SER A 271 -5.00 1.63 1.02
C SER A 271 -4.53 1.86 2.44
N ALA A 272 -3.92 3.02 2.68
CA ALA A 272 -3.21 3.32 3.90
C ALA A 272 -3.83 4.50 4.65
N ARG A 273 -3.74 4.43 5.98
CA ARG A 273 -3.93 5.56 6.89
C ARG A 273 -2.66 5.82 7.66
N TYR A 274 -2.25 7.07 7.62
CA TYR A 274 -1.05 7.59 8.26
C TYR A 274 -1.43 8.56 9.37
N THR A 275 -0.77 8.45 10.50
CA THR A 275 -0.82 9.43 11.59
C THR A 275 0.57 9.61 12.18
N PHE A 276 0.77 10.68 12.94
CA PHE A 276 2.02 10.91 13.64
C PHE A 276 1.81 11.68 14.93
N LYS A 277 2.81 11.58 15.82
CA LYS A 277 3.02 12.47 16.97
C LYS A 277 4.49 12.86 17.01
N THR A 278 4.77 14.08 17.45
CA THR A 278 6.14 14.45 17.79
C THR A 278 6.54 13.83 19.13
N TYR A 279 7.84 13.56 19.32
CA TYR A 279 8.33 12.83 20.49
C TYR A 279 8.12 13.60 21.81
N ASP A 280 8.09 14.94 21.78
CA ASP A 280 7.72 15.78 22.91
C ASP A 280 6.25 15.62 23.36
N ARG A 281 5.40 14.99 22.52
CA ARG A 281 3.97 14.75 22.79
C ARG A 281 3.62 13.26 22.94
N LEU A 282 4.61 12.38 22.88
CA LEU A 282 4.39 10.98 23.21
C LEU A 282 4.17 10.86 24.72
N PRO A 283 3.30 9.95 25.18
CA PRO A 283 3.26 9.60 26.59
C PRO A 283 4.66 9.20 27.05
N ALA A 284 5.08 9.62 28.23
CA ALA A 284 6.30 9.08 28.82
C ALA A 284 6.14 7.54 28.91
N LEU A 285 7.04 6.82 28.25
CA LEU A 285 7.11 5.36 28.27
C LEU A 285 7.58 4.87 29.64
#